data_AF-A0A3D1CSB3-F1
#
_entry.id   AF-A0A3D1CSB3-F1
#
_cell.length_a   1.000
_cell.length_b   1.000
_cell.length_c   1.000
_cell.angle_alpha   90.00
_cell.angle_beta   90.00
_cell.angle_gamma   90.00
#
_symmetry.space_group_name_H-M   'P 1'
#
loop_
_entity.id
_entity.type
_entity.pdbx_description
1 polymer ?
#
loop_
_entity_poly.entity_id
_entity_poly.type
_entity_poly.pdbx_seq_one_letter_code
_entity_poly.pdbx_strand_id
1 'polypeptide(L)'
;MFSKTILNGKKRDIIALLPISPTHMPTNKYNLYRIGKDNEGDLVAKLVSSGLTPQNTITANDWTLVFYLSESPSPVDIWWMDQYSDFINESGRYKNTSYFGVLIISNQKLCYAVSLGKSHFYLKDFCDNDFGINLAERIADENNLKLKNSKLYGGQKNKTITSYQNNSDIEFDSGESIHYIKAKSIEKAKWGETVSFGNSAQFHVEIPPIQLPSLIVSIETVLLEPAKIKIPRSVVITDKSLIKQLDEKLILALSEDSSTSIQVQETALSGIDFIFVDKNTFKIYIRGVGLKKVTKELTIKDLKDFVSENNIDLNSDLEKIKVRASNDSESGFTKPLKYFLDYVDEEDNYFLMDGIWHEFNQNYIEFLKTQVDEKITFESQPEKNFTQAELDIWSQQQTTAGNLISYSILKTECQILVDWMSDSFCS
;
A
#
# COMPACT_ATOMS: atom_id res chain seq x y z
N MET A 1 -13.96 8.41 60.93
CA MET A 1 -14.99 9.47 61.06
C MET A 1 -15.24 10.04 59.68
N PHE A 2 -16.50 9.99 59.26
CA PHE A 2 -17.07 10.55 58.03
C PHE A 2 -16.70 12.05 57.90
N SER A 3 -16.51 12.62 56.70
CA SER A 3 -17.62 12.96 55.81
C SER A 3 -17.19 13.18 54.35
N LYS A 4 -18.03 12.63 53.46
CA LYS A 4 -18.20 13.04 52.06
C LYS A 4 -18.66 14.50 51.99
N THR A 5 -18.19 15.22 50.96
CA THR A 5 -19.00 16.25 50.30
C THR A 5 -18.87 16.07 48.80
N ILE A 6 -19.98 15.67 48.19
CA ILE A 6 -20.24 15.66 46.75
C ILE A 6 -20.62 17.09 46.38
N LEU A 7 -19.97 17.67 45.37
CA LEU A 7 -20.51 18.83 44.66
C LEU A 7 -20.40 18.59 43.16
N ASN A 8 -21.56 18.26 42.60
CA ASN A 8 -21.90 18.36 41.19
C ASN A 8 -21.63 19.79 40.69
N GLY A 9 -20.97 19.92 39.54
CA GLY A 9 -20.88 21.17 38.81
C GLY A 9 -20.17 21.00 37.49
N LYS A 10 -20.93 20.76 36.41
CA LYS A 10 -20.46 20.94 35.03
C LYS A 10 -20.04 22.41 34.86
N LYS A 11 -18.74 22.70 34.99
CA LYS A 11 -18.14 23.93 34.49
C LYS A 11 -17.55 23.65 33.11
N ARG A 12 -18.06 24.37 32.11
CA ARG A 12 -17.39 24.54 30.83
C ARG A 12 -16.17 25.41 31.10
N ASP A 13 -15.02 24.78 31.29
CA ASP A 13 -13.76 25.51 31.38
C ASP A 13 -13.29 25.83 29.96
N ILE A 14 -13.30 27.13 29.64
CA ILE A 14 -12.58 27.71 28.52
C ILE A 14 -11.10 27.45 28.80
N ILE A 15 -10.46 26.61 27.98
CA ILE A 15 -9.03 26.34 28.09
C ILE A 15 -8.29 27.64 27.75
N ALA A 16 -7.83 28.35 28.78
CA ALA A 16 -6.87 29.42 28.63
C ALA A 16 -5.54 28.80 28.19
N LEU A 17 -5.10 29.11 26.97
CA LEU A 17 -3.78 28.76 26.46
C LEU A 17 -2.73 29.45 27.33
N LEU A 18 -2.07 28.70 28.21
CA LEU A 18 -0.85 29.17 28.89
C LEU A 18 0.25 29.39 27.82
N PRO A 19 1.08 30.44 27.95
CA PRO A 19 2.17 30.68 27.01
C PRO A 19 3.20 29.56 27.15
N ILE A 20 3.33 28.76 26.09
CA ILE A 20 4.33 27.69 25.99
C ILE A 20 5.69 28.38 25.79
N SER A 21 6.63 28.18 26.72
CA SER A 21 8.03 28.60 26.56
C SER A 21 8.61 28.08 25.24
N PRO A 22 9.59 28.77 24.61
CA PRO A 22 10.26 28.30 23.41
C PRO A 22 11.26 27.18 23.76
N THR A 23 10.73 26.05 24.20
CA THR A 23 11.43 24.78 24.38
C THR A 23 10.85 23.84 23.34
N HIS A 24 11.72 23.33 22.47
CA HIS A 24 11.47 22.39 21.36
C HIS A 24 10.12 21.67 21.48
N MET A 25 9.14 22.06 20.65
CA MET A 25 7.85 21.37 20.60
C MET A 25 8.12 19.92 20.20
N PRO A 26 7.55 18.92 20.90
CA PRO A 26 7.80 17.54 20.56
C PRO A 26 7.36 17.29 19.11
N THR A 27 8.25 16.71 18.30
CA THR A 27 7.91 16.27 16.96
C THR A 27 6.84 15.19 17.05
N ASN A 28 5.65 15.49 16.57
CA ASN A 28 4.51 14.58 16.61
C ASN A 28 4.46 13.76 15.32
N LYS A 29 4.08 12.50 15.49
CA LYS A 29 3.94 11.54 14.38
C LYS A 29 2.45 11.39 14.04
N TYR A 30 2.07 11.77 12.83
CA TYR A 30 0.68 11.65 12.36
C TYR A 30 0.61 10.80 11.11
N ASN A 31 -0.07 9.65 11.19
CA ASN A 31 -0.38 8.83 10.03
C ASN A 31 -1.79 9.16 9.52
N LEU A 32 -1.87 10.00 8.50
CA LEU A 32 -3.12 10.55 7.97
C LEU A 32 -3.65 9.72 6.80
N TYR A 33 -4.92 9.36 6.87
CA TYR A 33 -5.69 8.75 5.81
C TYR A 33 -6.69 9.76 5.29
N ARG A 34 -6.79 9.88 3.96
CA ARG A 34 -7.87 10.61 3.30
C ARG A 34 -9.05 9.66 3.14
N ILE A 35 -10.20 10.03 3.69
CA ILE A 35 -11.42 9.22 3.68
C ILE A 35 -12.42 9.87 2.74
N GLY A 36 -13.03 9.07 1.84
CA GLY A 36 -14.13 9.55 1.02
C GLY A 36 -15.26 10.07 1.93
N LYS A 37 -15.77 11.28 1.67
CA LYS A 37 -16.75 11.90 2.57
C LYS A 37 -18.01 11.03 2.74
N ASP A 38 -18.41 10.34 1.68
CA ASP A 38 -19.54 9.42 1.69
C ASP A 38 -19.30 8.17 2.57
N ASN A 39 -18.03 7.79 2.76
CA ASN A 39 -17.63 6.65 3.58
C ASN A 39 -17.50 6.99 5.08
N GLU A 40 -17.62 8.26 5.49
CA GLU A 40 -17.43 8.67 6.89
C GLU A 40 -18.41 7.96 7.83
N GLY A 41 -19.68 7.84 7.43
CA GLY A 41 -20.70 7.16 8.22
C GLY A 41 -20.40 5.67 8.41
N ASP A 42 -20.00 4.99 7.33
CA ASP A 42 -19.65 3.57 7.36
C ASP A 42 -18.38 3.32 8.16
N LEU A 43 -17.39 4.22 8.07
CA LEU A 43 -16.20 4.19 8.90
C LEU A 43 -16.56 4.30 10.38
N VAL A 44 -17.38 5.29 10.77
CA VAL A 44 -17.81 5.46 12.17
C VAL A 44 -18.54 4.20 12.66
N ALA A 45 -19.46 3.65 11.87
CA ALA A 45 -20.14 2.40 12.21
C ALA A 45 -19.15 1.24 12.40
N LYS A 46 -18.13 1.14 11.53
CA LYS A 46 -17.07 0.14 11.65
C LYS A 46 -16.26 0.31 12.94
N LEU A 47 -15.87 1.54 13.29
CA LEU A 47 -15.11 1.82 14.52
C LEU A 47 -15.92 1.43 15.76
N VAL A 48 -17.19 1.81 15.83
CA VAL A 48 -18.08 1.45 16.96
C VAL A 48 -18.25 -0.06 17.06
N SER A 49 -18.51 -0.75 15.95
CA SER A 49 -18.62 -2.22 15.94
C SER A 49 -17.32 -2.95 16.32
N SER A 50 -16.18 -2.26 16.18
CA SER A 50 -14.85 -2.77 16.53
C SER A 50 -14.44 -2.41 17.97
N GLY A 51 -15.35 -1.83 18.76
CA GLY A 51 -15.15 -1.54 20.19
C GLY A 51 -14.50 -0.19 20.48
N LEU A 52 -14.48 0.75 19.53
CA LEU A 52 -14.09 2.14 19.82
C LEU A 52 -15.30 2.99 20.21
N THR A 53 -15.13 3.83 21.22
CA THR A 53 -16.14 4.78 21.67
C THR A 53 -15.66 6.23 21.45
N PRO A 54 -16.54 7.13 20.99
CA PRO A 54 -16.20 8.55 20.87
C PRO A 54 -15.96 9.17 22.26
N GLN A 55 -14.82 9.83 22.44
CA GLN A 55 -14.38 10.40 23.71
C GLN A 55 -14.74 11.88 23.82
N ASN A 56 -14.14 12.69 22.96
CA ASN A 56 -14.31 14.13 22.94
C ASN A 56 -14.44 14.63 21.51
N THR A 57 -15.23 15.69 21.34
CA THR A 57 -15.46 16.37 20.07
C THR A 57 -15.01 17.82 20.22
N ILE A 58 -14.10 18.25 19.35
CA ILE A 58 -13.64 19.63 19.29
C ILE A 58 -14.06 20.20 17.95
N THR A 59 -14.68 21.37 17.96
CA THR A 59 -15.03 22.11 16.73
C THR A 59 -14.16 23.36 16.64
N ALA A 60 -13.47 23.53 15.51
CA ALA A 60 -12.61 24.68 15.24
C ALA A 60 -12.64 25.01 13.74
N ASN A 61 -12.94 26.26 13.36
CA ASN A 61 -12.89 26.77 11.98
C ASN A 61 -13.55 25.83 10.95
N ASP A 62 -14.81 25.46 11.17
CA ASP A 62 -15.62 24.53 10.36
C ASP A 62 -15.18 23.06 10.37
N TRP A 63 -14.11 22.73 11.08
CA TRP A 63 -13.68 21.36 11.30
C TRP A 63 -14.23 20.80 12.60
N THR A 64 -14.60 19.53 12.55
CA THR A 64 -14.97 18.71 13.69
C THR A 64 -13.93 17.62 13.86
N LEU A 65 -13.33 17.57 15.05
CA LEU A 65 -12.35 16.57 15.44
C LEU A 65 -12.99 15.67 16.49
N VAL A 66 -13.14 14.38 16.19
CA VAL A 66 -13.71 13.39 17.11
C VAL A 66 -12.69 12.30 17.38
N PHE A 67 -12.32 12.15 18.65
CA PHE A 67 -11.39 11.09 19.05
C PHE A 67 -12.14 9.83 19.48
N TYR A 68 -11.86 8.71 18.83
CA TYR A 68 -12.38 7.38 19.15
C TYR A 68 -11.29 6.54 19.82
N LEU A 69 -11.61 5.91 20.94
CA LEU A 69 -10.67 5.13 21.75
C LEU A 69 -11.22 3.75 22.09
N SER A 70 -10.36 2.74 22.10
CA SER A 70 -10.68 1.40 22.62
C SER A 70 -10.63 1.38 24.16
N GLU A 71 -11.69 1.78 24.85
CA GLU A 71 -11.68 1.91 26.32
C GLU A 71 -11.44 0.60 27.08
N SER A 72 -11.82 -0.54 26.50
CA SER A 72 -11.68 -1.84 27.15
C SER A 72 -11.16 -2.88 26.16
N PRO A 73 -9.86 -2.81 25.79
CA PRO A 73 -9.29 -3.81 24.89
C PRO A 73 -9.35 -5.18 25.56
N SER A 74 -9.76 -6.21 24.81
CA SER A 74 -9.73 -7.57 25.33
C SER A 74 -8.29 -7.97 25.68
N PRO A 75 -8.04 -8.51 26.89
CA PRO A 75 -6.74 -9.03 27.26
C PRO A 75 -6.33 -10.17 26.33
N VAL A 76 -5.06 -10.15 25.95
CA VAL A 76 -4.50 -11.04 24.94
C VAL A 76 -3.42 -11.90 25.56
N ASP A 77 -3.44 -13.20 25.29
CA ASP A 77 -2.43 -14.12 25.81
C ASP A 77 -1.06 -13.84 25.19
N ILE A 78 -0.02 -14.09 25.98
CA ILE A 78 1.38 -13.88 25.59
C ILE A 78 1.98 -15.24 25.29
N TRP A 79 2.18 -15.58 24.02
CA TRP A 79 2.61 -16.93 23.61
C TRP A 79 3.89 -17.43 24.30
N TRP A 80 4.89 -16.57 24.47
CA TRP A 80 6.19 -16.98 25.02
C TRP A 80 6.13 -17.25 26.52
N MET A 81 5.06 -16.85 27.22
CA MET A 81 4.88 -17.16 28.63
C MET A 81 4.84 -18.67 28.87
N ASP A 82 4.25 -19.43 27.96
CA ASP A 82 4.19 -20.89 28.06
C ASP A 82 5.56 -21.53 27.80
N GLN A 83 6.38 -20.92 26.94
CA GLN A 83 7.73 -21.39 26.66
C GLN A 83 8.71 -21.14 27.82
N TYR A 84 8.52 -20.06 28.56
CA TYR A 84 9.37 -19.66 29.69
C TYR A 84 8.69 -19.86 31.05
N SER A 85 7.69 -20.74 31.13
CA SER A 85 6.91 -20.97 32.35
C SER A 85 7.77 -21.32 33.55
N ASP A 86 8.85 -22.06 33.33
CA ASP A 86 9.78 -22.53 34.38
C ASP A 86 10.60 -21.37 35.00
N PHE A 87 10.65 -20.22 34.33
CA PHE A 87 11.35 -19.01 34.78
C PHE A 87 10.41 -17.97 35.40
N ILE A 88 9.10 -18.23 35.44
CA ILE A 88 8.08 -17.28 35.90
C ILE A 88 7.64 -17.67 37.31
N ASN A 89 7.92 -16.79 38.28
CA ASN A 89 7.65 -17.03 39.70
C ASN A 89 6.16 -16.88 40.10
N GLU A 90 5.31 -16.36 39.21
CA GLU A 90 3.90 -16.07 39.52
C GLU A 90 2.93 -17.11 38.93
N SER A 91 1.88 -17.41 39.71
CA SER A 91 0.79 -18.32 39.35
C SER A 91 -0.26 -17.71 38.41
N GLY A 92 -0.03 -16.48 37.93
CA GLY A 92 -0.91 -15.78 37.00
C GLY A 92 -0.30 -15.68 35.59
N ARG A 93 -1.06 -16.08 34.57
CA ARG A 93 -0.69 -15.80 33.17
C ARG A 93 -0.88 -14.31 32.89
N TYR A 94 0.22 -13.56 32.79
CA TYR A 94 0.19 -12.18 32.31
C TYR A 94 -0.47 -12.10 30.93
N LYS A 95 -1.23 -11.01 30.70
CA LYS A 95 -1.90 -10.74 29.43
C LYS A 95 -1.56 -9.34 28.94
N ASN A 96 -1.43 -9.20 27.63
CA ASN A 96 -1.24 -7.90 27.00
C ASN A 96 -2.59 -7.19 26.82
N THR A 97 -2.63 -5.90 27.11
CA THR A 97 -3.77 -5.04 26.81
C THR A 97 -3.28 -3.85 26.00
N SER A 98 -3.64 -3.79 24.72
CA SER A 98 -3.20 -2.73 23.81
C SER A 98 -4.35 -1.81 23.42
N TYR A 99 -4.25 -0.56 23.88
CA TYR A 99 -5.14 0.51 23.47
C TYR A 99 -4.82 0.98 22.06
N PHE A 100 -5.85 1.35 21.31
CA PHE A 100 -5.77 1.88 19.96
C PHE A 100 -6.87 2.92 19.77
N GLY A 101 -6.69 3.80 18.78
CA GLY A 101 -7.61 4.92 18.59
C GLY A 101 -7.59 5.46 17.18
N VAL A 102 -8.58 6.30 16.89
CA VAL A 102 -8.70 7.02 15.62
C VAL A 102 -9.14 8.44 15.94
N LEU A 103 -8.42 9.43 15.42
CA LEU A 103 -8.90 10.80 15.38
C LEU A 103 -9.53 11.05 14.02
N ILE A 104 -10.85 11.24 13.96
CA ILE A 104 -11.55 11.68 12.75
C ILE A 104 -11.52 13.21 12.71
N ILE A 105 -11.17 13.76 11.56
CA ILE A 105 -11.08 15.20 11.29
C ILE A 105 -11.92 15.46 10.05
N SER A 106 -13.12 16.02 10.20
CA SER A 106 -14.04 16.20 9.09
C SER A 106 -14.67 17.59 9.06
N ASN A 107 -15.02 18.05 7.86
CA ASN A 107 -15.87 19.22 7.62
C ASN A 107 -16.97 18.82 6.62
N GLN A 108 -17.67 19.79 6.03
CA GLN A 108 -18.75 19.50 5.08
C GLN A 108 -18.30 18.73 3.82
N LYS A 109 -17.04 18.90 3.39
CA LYS A 109 -16.53 18.37 2.11
C LYS A 109 -15.46 17.29 2.27
N LEU A 110 -14.68 17.35 3.35
CA LEU A 110 -13.48 16.56 3.54
C LEU A 110 -13.59 15.71 4.81
N CYS A 111 -13.01 14.52 4.77
CA CYS A 111 -12.84 13.66 5.92
C CYS A 111 -11.44 13.05 5.92
N TYR A 112 -10.77 13.14 7.07
CA TYR A 112 -9.46 12.56 7.32
C TYR A 112 -9.47 11.77 8.62
N ALA A 113 -8.58 10.80 8.73
CA ALA A 113 -8.40 10.01 9.94
C ALA A 113 -6.92 9.86 10.30
N VAL A 114 -6.59 10.00 11.59
CA VAL A 114 -5.27 9.64 12.13
C VAL A 114 -5.34 8.25 12.75
N SER A 115 -4.51 7.32 12.29
CA SER A 115 -4.40 5.99 12.91
C SER A 115 -3.48 5.99 14.13
N LEU A 116 -3.91 5.35 15.22
CA LEU A 116 -3.12 5.09 16.42
C LEU A 116 -3.20 3.60 16.81
N GLY A 117 -2.05 2.96 17.00
CA GLY A 117 -1.98 1.52 17.27
C GLY A 117 -2.48 0.69 16.09
N LYS A 118 -3.28 -0.34 16.37
CA LYS A 118 -3.81 -1.25 15.35
C LYS A 118 -4.96 -0.70 14.49
N SER A 119 -5.32 0.58 14.62
CA SER A 119 -6.48 1.12 13.92
C SER A 119 -6.31 1.28 12.41
N HIS A 120 -5.06 1.23 11.90
CA HIS A 120 -4.76 1.24 10.47
C HIS A 120 -5.50 0.13 9.70
N PHE A 121 -5.69 -1.04 10.31
CA PHE A 121 -6.44 -2.15 9.70
C PHE A 121 -7.91 -1.81 9.41
N TYR A 122 -8.51 -0.89 10.18
CA TYR A 122 -9.89 -0.49 9.99
C TYR A 122 -10.03 0.65 8.99
N LEU A 123 -9.00 1.49 8.84
CA LEU A 123 -9.05 2.66 7.95
C LEU A 123 -8.82 2.29 6.48
N LYS A 124 -8.01 1.25 6.22
CA LYS A 124 -7.62 0.83 4.87
C LYS A 124 -8.81 0.59 3.93
N ASP A 125 -9.89 0.00 4.43
CA ASP A 125 -11.05 -0.36 3.61
C ASP A 125 -11.94 0.86 3.24
N PHE A 126 -11.70 2.05 3.82
CA PHE A 126 -12.51 3.27 3.60
C PHE A 126 -11.73 4.45 3.01
N CYS A 127 -10.40 4.34 2.95
CA CYS A 127 -9.53 5.40 2.50
C CYS A 127 -9.33 5.41 0.99
N ASP A 128 -8.93 6.56 0.48
CA ASP A 128 -8.30 6.71 -0.83
C ASP A 128 -6.94 6.00 -0.81
N ASN A 129 -6.84 4.83 -1.44
CA ASN A 129 -5.65 3.99 -1.41
C ASN A 129 -4.45 4.60 -2.15
N ASP A 130 -4.67 5.58 -3.01
CA ASP A 130 -3.62 6.27 -3.77
C ASP A 130 -3.21 7.59 -3.14
N PHE A 131 -3.86 8.02 -2.06
CA PHE A 131 -3.65 9.32 -1.43
C PHE A 131 -2.17 9.60 -1.12
N GLY A 132 -1.48 8.66 -0.45
CA GLY A 132 -0.09 8.88 -0.05
C GLY A 132 0.83 9.01 -1.26
N ILE A 133 0.72 8.13 -2.25
CA ILE A 133 1.52 8.20 -3.47
C ILE A 133 1.19 9.45 -4.30
N ASN A 134 -0.09 9.83 -4.39
CA ASN A 134 -0.53 11.05 -5.07
C ASN A 134 0.07 12.30 -4.44
N LEU A 135 0.17 12.33 -3.12
CA LEU A 135 0.81 13.40 -2.39
C LEU A 135 2.34 13.40 -2.58
N ALA A 136 2.96 12.21 -2.62
CA ALA A 136 4.40 12.06 -2.82
C ALA A 136 4.87 12.75 -4.11
N GLU A 137 4.11 12.61 -5.21
CA GLU A 137 4.41 13.26 -6.50
C GLU A 137 4.57 14.78 -6.44
N ARG A 138 4.08 15.45 -5.38
CA ARG A 138 4.09 16.91 -5.25
C ARG A 138 4.99 17.43 -4.15
N ILE A 139 5.21 16.65 -3.09
CA ILE A 139 5.93 17.10 -1.90
C ILE A 139 7.20 16.31 -1.59
N ALA A 140 7.40 15.13 -2.21
CA ALA A 140 8.63 14.38 -2.05
C ALA A 140 9.78 15.10 -2.76
N ASP A 141 10.96 15.04 -2.15
CA ASP A 141 12.22 15.44 -2.77
C ASP A 141 12.78 14.23 -3.53
N GLU A 142 12.81 14.33 -4.86
CA GLU A 142 13.22 13.26 -5.76
C GLU A 142 14.68 12.82 -5.60
N ASN A 143 15.53 13.66 -5.00
CA ASN A 143 16.96 13.36 -4.83
C ASN A 143 17.27 12.80 -3.44
N ASN A 144 16.24 12.52 -2.64
CA ASN A 144 16.39 12.13 -1.25
C ASN A 144 15.45 10.98 -0.87
N LEU A 145 15.41 9.95 -1.72
CA LEU A 145 14.74 8.69 -1.45
C LEU A 145 15.44 7.95 -0.30
N LYS A 146 14.66 7.34 0.58
CA LYS A 146 15.17 6.50 1.69
C LYS A 146 14.70 5.06 1.59
N LEU A 147 13.46 4.86 1.14
CA LEU A 147 12.85 3.53 1.04
C LEU A 147 11.83 3.55 -0.09
N LYS A 148 11.85 2.56 -0.98
CA LYS A 148 10.75 2.28 -1.90
C LYS A 148 10.27 0.84 -1.72
N ASN A 149 8.97 0.63 -1.92
CA ASN A 149 8.42 -0.70 -2.13
C ASN A 149 7.62 -0.72 -3.41
N SER A 150 7.90 -1.74 -4.21
CA SER A 150 7.36 -1.88 -5.54
C SER A 150 6.95 -3.30 -5.86
N LYS A 151 6.02 -3.39 -6.80
CA LYS A 151 5.66 -4.60 -7.52
C LYS A 151 6.24 -4.52 -8.93
N LEU A 152 6.92 -5.55 -9.36
CA LEU A 152 7.57 -5.62 -10.67
C LEU A 152 6.81 -6.57 -11.58
N TYR A 153 6.72 -6.20 -12.86
CA TYR A 153 6.21 -7.05 -13.91
C TYR A 153 7.31 -7.96 -14.47
N GLY A 154 7.04 -9.26 -14.53
CA GLY A 154 7.92 -10.26 -15.14
C GLY A 154 9.14 -10.67 -14.29
N GLY A 155 9.57 -11.92 -14.46
CA GLY A 155 10.79 -12.47 -13.85
C GLY A 155 10.59 -13.13 -12.48
N GLN A 156 11.69 -13.61 -11.87
CA GLN A 156 11.66 -14.31 -10.57
C GLN A 156 11.37 -13.38 -9.37
N LYS A 157 11.38 -12.06 -9.58
CA LYS A 157 11.17 -11.04 -8.53
C LYS A 157 9.90 -10.26 -8.83
N ASN A 158 8.86 -10.44 -8.01
CA ASN A 158 7.56 -9.77 -8.19
C ASN A 158 7.33 -8.62 -7.20
N LYS A 159 8.02 -8.59 -6.05
CA LYS A 159 7.95 -7.51 -5.05
C LYS A 159 9.32 -7.20 -4.49
N THR A 160 9.62 -5.93 -4.28
CA THR A 160 10.89 -5.49 -3.67
C THR A 160 10.67 -4.43 -2.60
N ILE A 161 11.51 -4.44 -1.56
CA ILE A 161 11.65 -3.35 -0.59
C ILE A 161 13.11 -2.91 -0.65
N THR A 162 13.36 -1.71 -1.17
CA THR A 162 14.72 -1.22 -1.43
C THR A 162 15.01 -0.03 -0.54
N SER A 163 16.05 -0.15 0.30
CA SER A 163 16.54 0.92 1.15
C SER A 163 17.70 1.64 0.48
N TYR A 164 17.73 2.96 0.59
CA TYR A 164 18.72 3.82 -0.04
C TYR A 164 19.59 4.51 1.00
N GLN A 165 20.81 4.85 0.59
CA GLN A 165 21.66 5.76 1.35
C GLN A 165 21.18 7.20 1.16
N ASN A 166 21.71 8.14 1.94
CA ASN A 166 21.33 9.53 1.81
C ASN A 166 21.65 10.07 0.40
N ASN A 167 20.84 11.02 -0.07
CA ASN A 167 20.99 11.68 -1.38
C ASN A 167 20.91 10.71 -2.56
N SER A 168 19.99 9.74 -2.51
CA SER A 168 19.70 8.86 -3.63
C SER A 168 18.48 9.36 -4.40
N ASP A 169 18.60 9.33 -5.71
CA ASP A 169 17.53 9.71 -6.63
C ASP A 169 16.42 8.64 -6.65
N ILE A 170 15.20 9.07 -6.96
CA ILE A 170 14.10 8.15 -7.22
C ILE A 170 14.27 7.59 -8.63
N GLU A 171 14.71 6.34 -8.71
CA GLU A 171 14.81 5.56 -9.95
C GLU A 171 13.66 4.55 -10.04
N PHE A 172 13.11 4.43 -11.25
CA PHE A 172 12.03 3.49 -11.56
C PHE A 172 12.51 2.42 -12.53
N ASP A 173 12.17 1.17 -12.23
CA ASP A 173 12.47 0.02 -13.09
C ASP A 173 11.37 -0.21 -14.13
N SER A 174 11.71 -0.99 -15.17
CA SER A 174 10.74 -1.35 -16.20
C SER A 174 9.61 -2.20 -15.65
N GLY A 175 8.36 -1.81 -15.90
CA GLY A 175 7.20 -2.54 -15.38
C GLY A 175 7.05 -2.43 -13.86
N GLU A 176 7.65 -1.42 -13.23
CA GLU A 176 7.53 -1.17 -11.80
C GLU A 176 6.23 -0.43 -11.47
N SER A 177 5.50 -0.92 -10.47
CA SER A 177 4.41 -0.22 -9.81
C SER A 177 4.81 0.09 -8.38
N ILE A 178 4.83 1.37 -8.03
CA ILE A 178 5.24 1.85 -6.71
C ILE A 178 4.02 1.92 -5.79
N HIS A 179 4.14 1.28 -4.63
CA HIS A 179 3.07 1.23 -3.62
C HIS A 179 3.45 1.95 -2.33
N TYR A 180 4.75 2.16 -2.09
CA TYR A 180 5.21 2.94 -0.96
C TYR A 180 6.54 3.64 -1.24
N ILE A 181 6.65 4.89 -0.77
CA ILE A 181 7.87 5.70 -0.77
C ILE A 181 8.10 6.32 0.61
N LYS A 182 9.34 6.37 1.05
CA LYS A 182 9.80 7.25 2.14
C LYS A 182 10.90 8.14 1.60
N ALA A 183 10.70 9.44 1.66
CA ALA A 183 11.64 10.43 1.14
C ALA A 183 11.70 11.66 2.04
N LYS A 184 12.71 12.52 1.83
CA LYS A 184 12.65 13.89 2.37
C LYS A 184 11.56 14.68 1.64
N SER A 185 11.15 15.79 2.24
CA SER A 185 10.19 16.72 1.63
C SER A 185 10.87 18.01 1.15
N ILE A 186 10.32 18.63 0.12
CA ILE A 186 10.81 19.90 -0.47
C ILE A 186 10.63 21.12 0.48
N GLU A 187 9.64 21.10 1.37
CA GLU A 187 9.36 22.16 2.35
C GLU A 187 9.33 21.60 3.78
N LYS A 188 10.50 21.27 4.31
CA LYS A 188 10.70 20.57 5.59
C LYS A 188 9.99 21.22 6.78
N ALA A 189 9.94 22.55 6.83
CA ALA A 189 9.26 23.27 7.92
C ALA A 189 7.74 23.03 7.92
N LYS A 190 7.16 22.75 6.75
CA LYS A 190 5.72 22.55 6.55
C LYS A 190 5.33 21.07 6.64
N TRP A 191 6.10 20.21 5.98
CA TRP A 191 5.77 18.78 5.83
C TRP A 191 6.56 17.87 6.78
N GLY A 192 7.55 18.41 7.49
CA GLY A 192 8.53 17.63 8.24
C GLY A 192 9.71 17.17 7.38
N GLU A 193 10.81 16.79 8.03
CA GLU A 193 12.05 16.39 7.36
C GLU A 193 11.88 15.13 6.48
N THR A 194 11.04 14.19 6.89
CA THR A 194 10.82 12.93 6.17
C THR A 194 9.37 12.51 6.30
N VAL A 195 8.79 12.13 5.17
CA VAL A 195 7.40 11.68 5.06
C VAL A 195 7.41 10.28 4.46
N SER A 196 6.55 9.42 5.00
CA SER A 196 6.26 8.10 4.43
C SER A 196 4.92 8.16 3.71
N PHE A 197 4.86 7.58 2.52
CA PHE A 197 3.76 7.63 1.58
C PHE A 197 3.38 6.21 1.17
N GLY A 198 2.12 5.83 1.36
CA GLY A 198 1.53 4.58 0.87
C GLY A 198 0.03 4.78 0.68
N ASN A 199 -0.83 3.95 1.30
CA ASN A 199 -2.28 4.24 1.36
C ASN A 199 -2.59 5.43 2.29
N SER A 200 -1.64 5.79 3.14
CA SER A 200 -1.69 6.95 4.02
C SER A 200 -0.41 7.78 3.87
N ALA A 201 -0.40 8.97 4.45
CA ALA A 201 0.79 9.80 4.54
C ALA A 201 1.16 10.03 6.00
N GLN A 202 2.40 9.69 6.36
CA GLN A 202 2.90 9.83 7.72
C GLN A 202 3.90 10.97 7.84
N PHE A 203 3.50 11.97 8.62
CA PHE A 203 4.26 13.19 8.86
C PHE A 203 4.92 13.17 10.23
N HIS A 204 6.09 13.80 10.32
CA HIS A 204 6.81 14.08 11.56
C HIS A 204 6.92 15.60 11.69
N VAL A 205 5.96 16.22 12.37
CA VAL A 205 5.75 17.68 12.40
C VAL A 205 5.52 18.18 13.83
N GLU A 206 5.97 19.40 14.10
CA GLU A 206 5.87 20.03 15.43
C GLU A 206 4.54 20.78 15.63
N ILE A 207 3.42 20.18 15.23
CA ILE A 207 2.07 20.74 15.43
C ILE A 207 1.25 19.87 16.38
N PRO A 208 0.41 20.45 17.26
CA PRO A 208 -0.51 19.69 18.10
C PRO A 208 -1.72 19.19 17.30
N PRO A 209 -2.47 18.17 17.77
CA PRO A 209 -3.58 17.58 17.03
C PRO A 209 -4.67 18.57 16.62
N ILE A 210 -4.92 19.61 17.44
CA ILE A 210 -5.92 20.65 17.16
C ILE A 210 -5.58 21.52 15.93
N GLN A 211 -4.31 21.52 15.49
CA GLN A 211 -3.85 22.25 14.31
C GLN A 211 -3.75 21.36 13.05
N LEU A 212 -4.07 20.07 13.14
CA LEU A 212 -4.12 19.18 11.97
C LEU A 212 -5.02 19.67 10.84
N PRO A 213 -6.17 20.34 11.08
CA PRO A 213 -6.95 20.94 10.01
C PRO A 213 -6.14 21.87 9.09
N SER A 214 -5.21 22.66 9.62
CA SER A 214 -4.35 23.55 8.83
C SER A 214 -3.38 22.77 7.94
N LEU A 215 -2.85 21.65 8.44
CA LEU A 215 -2.04 20.73 7.63
C LEU A 215 -2.89 20.10 6.52
N ILE A 216 -4.12 19.65 6.83
CA ILE A 216 -5.05 19.08 5.84
C ILE A 216 -5.38 20.09 4.74
N VAL A 217 -5.67 21.35 5.09
CA VAL A 217 -5.89 22.40 4.08
C VAL A 217 -4.65 22.56 3.19
N SER A 218 -3.46 22.52 3.77
CA SER A 218 -2.22 22.57 2.99
C SER A 218 -2.07 21.36 2.04
N ILE A 219 -2.43 20.16 2.52
CA ILE A 219 -2.42 18.92 1.73
C ILE A 219 -3.39 19.04 0.55
N GLU A 220 -4.64 19.45 0.79
CA GLU A 220 -5.63 19.59 -0.28
C GLU A 220 -5.23 20.66 -1.30
N THR A 221 -4.64 21.78 -0.85
CA THR A 221 -4.11 22.80 -1.77
C THR A 221 -3.02 22.22 -2.66
N VAL A 222 -2.04 21.50 -2.10
CA VAL A 222 -0.94 20.97 -2.92
C VAL A 222 -1.41 19.85 -3.85
N LEU A 223 -2.41 19.05 -3.45
CA LEU A 223 -3.00 18.01 -4.31
C LEU A 223 -3.63 18.58 -5.59
N LEU A 224 -4.04 19.86 -5.59
CA LEU A 224 -4.55 20.55 -6.79
C LEU A 224 -3.42 21.02 -7.73
N GLU A 225 -2.18 21.08 -7.26
CA GLU A 225 -1.03 21.44 -8.09
C GLU A 225 -0.66 20.29 -9.05
N PRO A 226 -0.01 20.60 -10.19
CA PRO A 226 0.57 19.57 -11.05
C PRO A 226 1.58 18.70 -10.30
N ALA A 227 1.63 17.41 -10.66
CA ALA A 227 2.66 16.50 -10.17
C ALA A 227 4.05 17.00 -10.60
N LYS A 228 5.00 17.03 -9.65
CA LYS A 228 6.40 17.38 -9.90
C LYS A 228 7.21 16.16 -10.31
N ILE A 229 6.86 15.00 -9.75
CA ILE A 229 7.44 13.70 -10.06
C ILE A 229 6.32 12.81 -10.58
N LYS A 230 6.55 12.07 -11.67
CA LYS A 230 5.62 11.05 -12.14
C LYS A 230 6.02 9.70 -11.53
N ILE A 231 5.21 9.18 -10.61
CA ILE A 231 5.46 7.87 -10.00
C ILE A 231 4.62 6.82 -10.77
N PRO A 232 5.20 5.70 -11.22
CA PRO A 232 4.44 4.66 -11.90
C PRO A 232 3.54 3.91 -10.91
N ARG A 233 2.25 3.78 -11.22
CA ARG A 233 1.23 3.21 -10.32
C ARG A 233 0.27 2.29 -11.05
N SER A 234 -0.03 1.14 -10.52
CA SER A 234 -1.08 0.29 -11.08
C SER A 234 -2.48 0.92 -11.06
N VAL A 235 -3.33 0.52 -12.00
CA VAL A 235 -4.74 0.92 -12.04
C VAL A 235 -5.61 -0.19 -11.46
N VAL A 236 -6.53 0.14 -10.55
CA VAL A 236 -7.49 -0.83 -10.00
C VAL A 236 -8.52 -1.20 -11.06
N ILE A 237 -8.74 -2.50 -11.25
CA ILE A 237 -9.78 -3.00 -12.15
C ILE A 237 -11.12 -3.04 -11.41
N THR A 238 -12.13 -2.40 -11.99
CA THR A 238 -13.50 -2.35 -11.44
C THR A 238 -14.53 -3.08 -12.30
N ASP A 239 -14.18 -3.44 -13.54
CA ASP A 239 -15.04 -4.21 -14.43
C ASP A 239 -15.24 -5.64 -13.91
N LYS A 240 -16.48 -5.95 -13.53
CA LYS A 240 -16.86 -7.25 -12.96
C LYS A 240 -16.69 -8.41 -13.95
N SER A 241 -16.87 -8.18 -15.24
CA SER A 241 -16.69 -9.21 -16.27
C SER A 241 -15.21 -9.57 -16.39
N LEU A 242 -14.35 -8.56 -16.46
CA LEU A 242 -12.90 -8.76 -16.50
C LEU A 242 -12.38 -9.41 -15.21
N ILE A 243 -12.83 -8.95 -14.04
CA ILE A 243 -12.50 -9.58 -12.75
C ILE A 243 -12.86 -11.06 -12.75
N LYS A 244 -14.02 -11.44 -13.30
CA LYS A 244 -14.43 -12.84 -13.37
C LYS A 244 -13.50 -13.66 -14.28
N GLN A 245 -13.10 -13.12 -15.43
CA GLN A 245 -12.14 -13.78 -16.32
C GLN A 245 -10.78 -13.98 -15.65
N LEU A 246 -10.29 -12.97 -14.91
CA LEU A 246 -9.05 -13.06 -14.14
C LEU A 246 -9.15 -14.05 -12.98
N ASP A 247 -10.29 -14.10 -12.30
CA ASP A 247 -10.55 -15.10 -11.26
C ASP A 247 -10.55 -16.53 -11.86
N GLU A 248 -11.09 -16.74 -13.07
CA GLU A 248 -11.02 -18.03 -13.78
C GLU A 248 -9.56 -18.41 -14.10
N LYS A 249 -8.74 -17.47 -14.59
CA LYS A 249 -7.29 -17.70 -14.79
C LYS A 249 -6.55 -18.03 -13.50
N LEU A 250 -6.85 -17.33 -12.40
CA LEU A 250 -6.29 -17.60 -11.08
C LEU A 250 -6.63 -19.01 -10.59
N ILE A 251 -7.88 -19.47 -10.82
CA ILE A 251 -8.32 -20.81 -10.44
C ILE A 251 -7.57 -21.88 -11.22
N LEU A 252 -7.33 -21.67 -12.52
CA LEU A 252 -6.51 -22.56 -13.35
C LEU A 252 -5.08 -22.63 -12.79
N ALA A 253 -4.45 -21.49 -12.51
CA ALA A 253 -3.11 -21.44 -11.92
C ALA A 253 -3.04 -22.12 -10.54
N LEU A 254 -4.08 -21.99 -9.70
CA LEU A 254 -4.19 -22.69 -8.41
C LEU A 254 -4.32 -24.21 -8.57
N SER A 255 -4.77 -24.69 -9.73
CA SER A 255 -4.97 -26.12 -9.99
C SER A 255 -3.72 -26.79 -10.57
N GLU A 256 -2.82 -26.02 -11.21
CA GLU A 256 -1.60 -26.54 -11.82
C GLU A 256 -0.47 -26.72 -10.81
N ASP A 257 0.23 -27.86 -10.85
CA ASP A 257 1.32 -28.19 -9.90
C ASP A 257 2.64 -27.45 -10.15
N SER A 258 2.82 -26.87 -11.33
CA SER A 258 4.06 -26.20 -11.75
C SER A 258 3.95 -24.69 -11.95
N SER A 259 2.82 -24.07 -11.56
CA SER A 259 2.64 -22.62 -11.75
C SER A 259 3.64 -21.84 -10.90
N THR A 260 4.54 -21.10 -11.54
CA THR A 260 5.47 -20.17 -10.89
C THR A 260 4.86 -18.77 -10.71
N SER A 261 3.73 -18.51 -11.36
CA SER A 261 3.06 -17.20 -11.37
C SER A 261 2.21 -16.94 -10.13
N ILE A 262 1.93 -17.96 -9.32
CA ILE A 262 1.18 -17.84 -8.07
C ILE A 262 2.03 -18.17 -6.84
N GLN A 263 1.97 -17.30 -5.83
CA GLN A 263 2.65 -17.48 -4.56
C GLN A 263 1.77 -17.00 -3.41
N VAL A 264 2.12 -17.38 -2.18
CA VAL A 264 1.50 -16.80 -0.99
C VAL A 264 2.20 -15.48 -0.68
N GLN A 265 1.43 -14.43 -0.44
CA GLN A 265 1.95 -13.10 -0.14
C GLN A 265 2.69 -13.09 1.20
N GLU A 266 4.00 -12.82 1.17
CA GLU A 266 4.82 -12.71 2.38
C GLU A 266 4.69 -11.34 3.06
N THR A 267 4.47 -10.28 2.28
CA THR A 267 4.36 -8.91 2.79
C THR A 267 3.16 -8.18 2.23
N ALA A 268 2.46 -7.43 3.07
CA ALA A 268 1.36 -6.54 2.70
C ALA A 268 1.59 -5.14 3.26
N LEU A 269 1.01 -4.12 2.61
CA LEU A 269 1.08 -2.72 3.08
C LEU A 269 -0.24 -2.33 3.74
N SER A 270 -0.21 -1.65 4.89
CA SER A 270 -1.39 -1.01 5.47
C SER A 270 -1.07 0.41 5.88
N GLY A 271 -1.51 1.37 5.07
CA GLY A 271 -1.11 2.76 5.22
C GLY A 271 0.35 2.94 4.86
N ILE A 272 1.22 2.97 5.88
CA ILE A 272 2.68 3.06 5.75
C ILE A 272 3.41 1.86 6.38
N ASP A 273 2.68 0.98 7.06
CA ASP A 273 3.26 -0.12 7.83
C ASP A 273 3.32 -1.39 6.96
N PHE A 274 4.49 -2.04 6.94
CA PHE A 274 4.68 -3.35 6.32
C PHE A 274 4.24 -4.46 7.27
N ILE A 275 3.29 -5.27 6.82
CA ILE A 275 2.80 -6.44 7.52
C ILE A 275 3.50 -7.66 6.92
N PHE A 276 4.29 -8.34 7.73
CA PHE A 276 4.94 -9.61 7.38
C PHE A 276 3.99 -10.76 7.76
N VAL A 277 3.44 -11.41 6.74
CA VAL A 277 2.32 -12.36 6.87
C VAL A 277 2.81 -13.73 7.34
N ASP A 278 4.03 -14.10 6.96
CA ASP A 278 4.76 -15.34 7.30
C ASP A 278 4.92 -15.59 8.82
N LYS A 279 4.82 -14.54 9.65
CA LYS A 279 4.90 -14.63 11.11
C LYS A 279 3.62 -15.09 11.80
N ASN A 280 2.56 -15.39 11.04
CA ASN A 280 1.26 -15.76 11.59
C ASN A 280 1.01 -17.26 11.49
N THR A 281 0.14 -17.76 12.37
CA THR A 281 -0.53 -19.06 12.17
C THR A 281 -1.79 -18.85 11.35
N PHE A 282 -2.11 -19.79 10.46
CA PHE A 282 -3.20 -19.64 9.52
C PHE A 282 -4.31 -20.66 9.74
N LYS A 283 -5.54 -20.20 9.59
CA LYS A 283 -6.72 -21.05 9.55
C LYS A 283 -7.53 -20.74 8.30
N ILE A 284 -7.58 -21.71 7.39
CA ILE A 284 -8.38 -21.68 6.16
C ILE A 284 -9.76 -22.25 6.49
N TYR A 285 -10.84 -21.58 6.07
CA TYR A 285 -12.20 -22.05 6.31
C TYR A 285 -13.20 -21.47 5.31
N ILE A 286 -14.36 -22.13 5.19
CA ILE A 286 -15.52 -21.61 4.46
C ILE A 286 -16.60 -21.22 5.46
N ARG A 287 -17.08 -19.97 5.37
CA ARG A 287 -18.13 -19.46 6.27
C ARG A 287 -19.44 -20.21 6.02
N GLY A 288 -20.04 -20.76 7.09
CA GLY A 288 -21.32 -21.45 7.05
C GLY A 288 -21.26 -22.95 6.78
N VAL A 289 -20.11 -23.50 6.38
CA VAL A 289 -19.95 -24.94 6.05
C VAL A 289 -19.19 -25.70 7.15
N GLY A 290 -18.53 -25.00 8.08
CA GLY A 290 -17.84 -25.61 9.24
C GLY A 290 -16.49 -26.26 8.92
N LEU A 291 -16.10 -26.30 7.64
CA LEU A 291 -14.82 -26.81 7.15
C LEU A 291 -13.67 -25.90 7.59
N LYS A 292 -12.59 -26.48 8.12
CA LYS A 292 -11.44 -25.74 8.62
C LYS A 292 -10.15 -26.57 8.51
N LYS A 293 -9.07 -25.92 8.06
CA LYS A 293 -7.70 -26.42 8.14
C LYS A 293 -6.84 -25.41 8.88
N VAL A 294 -6.04 -25.87 9.85
CA VAL A 294 -5.08 -25.05 10.57
C VAL A 294 -3.70 -25.43 10.07
N THR A 295 -2.91 -24.44 9.67
CA THR A 295 -1.53 -24.62 9.24
C THR A 295 -0.63 -23.56 9.90
N LYS A 296 0.63 -23.91 10.14
CA LYS A 296 1.63 -22.98 10.69
C LYS A 296 2.14 -22.04 9.61
N GLU A 297 2.27 -22.52 8.39
CA GLU A 297 2.72 -21.76 7.23
C GLU A 297 1.64 -21.89 6.16
N LEU A 298 1.27 -20.78 5.54
CA LEU A 298 0.32 -20.82 4.43
C LEU A 298 1.10 -21.08 3.15
N THR A 299 0.94 -22.27 2.57
CA THR A 299 1.53 -22.61 1.27
C THR A 299 0.45 -22.88 0.21
N ILE A 300 0.81 -22.79 -1.07
CA ILE A 300 -0.09 -23.19 -2.17
C ILE A 300 -0.49 -24.66 -2.04
N LYS A 301 0.41 -25.51 -1.54
CA LYS A 301 0.10 -26.92 -1.25
C LYS A 301 -0.99 -27.05 -0.18
N ASP A 302 -0.90 -26.30 0.91
CA ASP A 302 -1.93 -26.34 1.97
C ASP A 302 -3.31 -25.95 1.46
N LEU A 303 -3.36 -24.98 0.54
CA LEU A 303 -4.59 -24.55 -0.13
C LEU A 303 -5.15 -25.65 -1.01
N LYS A 304 -4.31 -26.28 -1.85
CA LYS A 304 -4.71 -27.41 -2.71
C LYS A 304 -5.21 -28.60 -1.91
N ASP A 305 -4.49 -28.96 -0.86
CA ASP A 305 -4.89 -30.04 0.05
C ASP A 305 -6.24 -29.70 0.71
N PHE A 306 -6.45 -28.45 1.18
CA PHE A 306 -7.74 -28.04 1.74
C PHE A 306 -8.88 -28.13 0.73
N VAL A 307 -8.66 -27.71 -0.51
CA VAL A 307 -9.66 -27.75 -1.59
C VAL A 307 -10.02 -29.19 -1.94
N SER A 308 -9.02 -30.05 -2.13
CA SER A 308 -9.21 -31.45 -2.51
C SER A 308 -9.80 -32.31 -1.39
N GLU A 309 -9.30 -32.20 -0.15
CA GLU A 309 -9.82 -32.95 1.02
C GLU A 309 -11.30 -32.68 1.28
N ASN A 310 -11.79 -31.50 0.91
CA ASN A 310 -13.15 -31.05 1.19
C ASN A 310 -14.04 -30.95 -0.07
N ASN A 311 -13.56 -31.40 -1.23
CA ASN A 311 -14.28 -31.34 -2.52
C ASN A 311 -14.86 -29.94 -2.83
N ILE A 312 -14.06 -28.89 -2.61
CA ILE A 312 -14.48 -27.50 -2.83
C ILE A 312 -14.39 -27.16 -4.32
N ASP A 313 -15.46 -26.62 -4.91
CA ASP A 313 -15.43 -26.10 -6.28
C ASP A 313 -15.00 -24.64 -6.29
N LEU A 314 -13.74 -24.39 -6.65
CA LEU A 314 -13.18 -23.03 -6.66
C LEU A 314 -13.96 -22.06 -7.57
N ASN A 315 -14.60 -22.52 -8.65
CA ASN A 315 -15.37 -21.65 -9.54
C ASN A 315 -16.56 -21.00 -8.83
N SER A 316 -17.19 -21.72 -7.89
CA SER A 316 -18.36 -21.24 -7.17
C SER A 316 -18.07 -20.82 -5.72
N ASP A 317 -16.92 -21.23 -5.16
CA ASP A 317 -16.60 -21.06 -3.75
C ASP A 317 -15.37 -20.19 -3.45
N LEU A 318 -14.56 -19.76 -4.44
CA LEU A 318 -13.33 -18.97 -4.22
C LEU A 318 -13.56 -17.78 -3.26
N GLU A 319 -14.60 -16.99 -3.50
CA GLU A 319 -14.95 -15.81 -2.67
C GLU A 319 -15.41 -16.16 -1.25
N LYS A 320 -15.89 -17.39 -1.05
CA LYS A 320 -16.38 -17.89 0.24
C LYS A 320 -15.25 -18.39 1.14
N ILE A 321 -14.10 -18.73 0.56
CA ILE A 321 -12.91 -19.14 1.31
C ILE A 321 -12.32 -17.93 2.02
N LYS A 322 -12.22 -18.03 3.35
CA LYS A 322 -11.60 -17.04 4.22
C LYS A 322 -10.38 -17.64 4.90
N VAL A 323 -9.37 -16.81 5.10
CA VAL A 323 -8.18 -17.17 5.84
C VAL A 323 -8.07 -16.22 7.04
N ARG A 324 -7.95 -16.81 8.22
CA ARG A 324 -7.62 -16.09 9.45
C ARG A 324 -6.12 -16.22 9.69
N ALA A 325 -5.42 -15.10 9.66
CA ALA A 325 -4.04 -14.98 10.12
C ALA A 325 -4.07 -14.55 11.59
N SER A 326 -3.59 -15.42 12.47
CA SER A 326 -3.46 -15.15 13.90
C SER A 326 -1.98 -14.93 14.21
N ASN A 327 -1.67 -13.75 14.74
CA ASN A 327 -0.35 -13.54 15.30
C ASN A 327 -0.17 -14.36 16.59
N ASP A 328 1.07 -14.34 17.06
CA ASP A 328 1.58 -14.69 18.39
C ASP A 328 0.69 -14.39 19.60
N SER A 329 -0.35 -13.57 19.48
CA SER A 329 -1.23 -13.19 20.58
C SER A 329 -2.67 -13.67 20.33
N GLU A 330 -2.94 -14.51 19.35
CA GLU A 330 -4.30 -14.90 18.88
C GLU A 330 -5.19 -13.73 18.39
N SER A 331 -4.72 -12.49 18.49
CA SER A 331 -5.34 -11.30 17.92
C SER A 331 -5.08 -11.27 16.41
N GLY A 332 -5.84 -12.09 15.70
CA GLY A 332 -5.75 -12.23 14.25
C GLY A 332 -6.67 -11.30 13.46
N PHE A 333 -6.44 -11.25 12.16
CA PHE A 333 -7.36 -10.68 11.19
C PHE A 333 -7.85 -11.77 10.23
N THR A 334 -9.00 -11.54 9.61
CA THR A 334 -9.57 -12.44 8.61
C THR A 334 -9.76 -11.68 7.31
N LYS A 335 -9.28 -12.25 6.21
CA LYS A 335 -9.47 -11.73 4.86
C LYS A 335 -9.86 -12.86 3.88
N PRO A 336 -10.41 -12.54 2.70
CA PRO A 336 -10.65 -13.51 1.63
C PRO A 336 -9.35 -14.22 1.21
N LEU A 337 -9.45 -15.42 0.64
CA LEU A 337 -8.27 -16.15 0.16
C LEU A 337 -7.40 -15.30 -0.77
N LYS A 338 -8.01 -14.57 -1.72
CA LYS A 338 -7.31 -13.71 -2.68
C LYS A 338 -6.38 -12.68 -2.02
N TYR A 339 -6.66 -12.26 -0.79
CA TYR A 339 -5.80 -11.34 -0.04
C TYR A 339 -4.42 -11.93 0.28
N PHE A 340 -4.32 -13.25 0.39
CA PHE A 340 -3.08 -13.95 0.73
C PHE A 340 -2.35 -14.48 -0.49
N LEU A 341 -2.88 -14.23 -1.70
CA LEU A 341 -2.32 -14.70 -2.95
C LEU A 341 -1.62 -13.55 -3.67
N ASP A 342 -0.44 -13.84 -4.19
CA ASP A 342 0.29 -13.00 -5.12
C ASP A 342 0.26 -13.70 -6.47
N TYR A 343 -0.38 -13.08 -7.46
CA TYR A 343 -0.51 -13.63 -8.80
C TYR A 343 -0.25 -12.56 -9.84
N VAL A 344 0.43 -12.94 -10.93
CA VAL A 344 0.70 -12.10 -12.09
C VAL A 344 0.26 -12.86 -13.34
N ASP A 345 -0.60 -12.23 -14.14
CA ASP A 345 -0.95 -12.66 -15.47
C ASP A 345 0.03 -12.01 -16.46
N GLU A 346 1.04 -12.78 -16.87
CA GLU A 346 2.10 -12.34 -17.78
C GLU A 346 1.64 -12.19 -19.24
N GLU A 347 0.44 -12.67 -19.60
CA GLU A 347 -0.08 -12.52 -20.96
C GLU A 347 -0.76 -11.16 -21.12
N ASP A 348 -1.58 -10.77 -20.13
CA ASP A 348 -2.48 -9.63 -20.24
C ASP A 348 -2.11 -8.44 -19.33
N ASN A 349 -0.91 -8.42 -18.72
CA ASN A 349 -0.41 -7.34 -17.85
C ASN A 349 -1.28 -7.05 -16.60
N TYR A 350 -1.93 -8.09 -16.06
CA TYR A 350 -2.74 -7.98 -14.85
C TYR A 350 -2.06 -8.63 -13.65
N PHE A 351 -2.40 -8.18 -12.45
CA PHE A 351 -1.90 -8.78 -11.23
C PHE A 351 -2.87 -8.65 -10.07
N LEU A 352 -2.76 -9.59 -9.14
CA LEU A 352 -3.48 -9.59 -7.88
C LEU A 352 -2.63 -8.93 -6.79
N MET A 353 -3.23 -8.01 -6.04
CA MET A 353 -2.60 -7.40 -4.87
C MET A 353 -3.66 -7.14 -3.80
N ASP A 354 -3.39 -7.59 -2.57
CA ASP A 354 -4.30 -7.45 -1.44
C ASP A 354 -5.74 -7.94 -1.75
N GLY A 355 -5.86 -8.92 -2.65
CA GLY A 355 -7.12 -9.51 -3.10
C GLY A 355 -7.90 -8.70 -4.13
N ILE A 356 -7.32 -7.63 -4.67
CA ILE A 356 -7.89 -6.77 -5.71
C ILE A 356 -7.07 -6.94 -6.99
N TRP A 357 -7.75 -6.91 -8.13
CA TRP A 357 -7.11 -6.97 -9.44
C TRP A 357 -6.64 -5.58 -9.89
N HIS A 358 -5.45 -5.56 -10.44
CA HIS A 358 -4.78 -4.38 -10.93
C HIS A 358 -4.21 -4.62 -12.32
N GLU A 359 -4.13 -3.55 -13.10
CA GLU A 359 -3.41 -3.50 -14.37
C GLU A 359 -2.10 -2.73 -14.15
N PHE A 360 -0.99 -3.24 -14.70
CA PHE A 360 0.24 -2.47 -14.76
C PHE A 360 0.01 -1.21 -15.62
N ASN A 361 0.42 -0.05 -15.13
CA ASN A 361 0.05 1.21 -15.76
C ASN A 361 0.57 1.35 -17.19
N GLN A 362 -0.30 1.73 -18.13
CA GLN A 362 0.09 2.26 -19.44
C GLN A 362 0.89 3.58 -19.35
N ASN A 363 0.79 4.34 -18.24
CA ASN A 363 1.67 5.47 -17.95
C ASN A 363 3.14 5.07 -17.90
N TYR A 364 3.47 3.77 -17.76
CA TYR A 364 4.85 3.33 -17.93
C TYR A 364 5.33 3.51 -19.37
N ILE A 365 4.50 3.20 -20.37
CA ILE A 365 4.83 3.45 -21.78
C ILE A 365 4.91 4.96 -22.05
N GLU A 366 3.98 5.74 -21.52
CA GLU A 366 4.05 7.20 -21.64
C GLU A 366 5.23 7.80 -20.88
N PHE A 367 5.58 7.25 -19.72
CA PHE A 367 6.76 7.61 -18.95
C PHE A 367 8.02 7.29 -19.74
N LEU A 368 8.16 6.08 -20.29
CA LEU A 368 9.25 5.71 -21.16
C LEU A 368 9.35 6.63 -22.37
N LYS A 369 8.24 6.87 -23.08
CA LYS A 369 8.17 7.81 -24.20
C LYS A 369 8.67 9.20 -23.77
N THR A 370 8.14 9.73 -22.66
CA THR A 370 8.56 11.03 -22.11
C THR A 370 10.04 11.03 -21.75
N GLN A 371 10.56 9.99 -21.10
CA GLN A 371 11.98 9.91 -20.72
C GLN A 371 12.88 9.81 -21.96
N VAL A 372 12.49 9.05 -22.98
CA VAL A 372 13.20 8.97 -24.26
C VAL A 372 13.17 10.33 -24.96
N ASP A 373 12.00 10.94 -25.11
CA ASP A 373 11.81 12.22 -25.81
C ASP A 373 12.52 13.39 -25.10
N GLU A 374 12.56 13.41 -23.76
CA GLU A 374 13.14 14.52 -22.99
C GLU A 374 14.64 14.34 -22.69
N LYS A 375 15.12 13.11 -22.52
CA LYS A 375 16.53 12.84 -22.13
C LYS A 375 17.42 12.42 -23.28
N ILE A 376 16.86 11.95 -24.40
CA ILE A 376 17.63 11.52 -25.56
C ILE A 376 17.49 12.56 -26.67
N THR A 377 18.50 13.41 -26.81
CA THR A 377 18.59 14.31 -27.96
C THR A 377 18.91 13.48 -29.21
N PHE A 378 17.92 13.27 -30.07
CA PHE A 378 18.15 12.71 -31.39
C PHE A 378 18.86 13.73 -32.27
N GLU A 379 20.18 13.61 -32.42
CA GLU A 379 20.90 14.29 -33.49
C GLU A 379 20.58 13.63 -34.83
N SER A 380 19.47 14.05 -35.45
CA SER A 380 19.20 13.74 -36.85
C SER A 380 20.27 14.40 -37.71
N GLN A 381 21.18 13.62 -38.29
CA GLN A 381 22.08 14.07 -39.36
C GLN A 381 21.37 13.82 -40.70
N PRO A 382 20.72 14.83 -41.32
CA PRO A 382 19.90 14.61 -42.52
C PRO A 382 20.73 14.11 -43.71
N GLU A 383 22.02 14.47 -43.72
CA GLU A 383 23.03 13.95 -44.67
C GLU A 383 23.39 12.47 -44.49
N LYS A 384 22.89 11.80 -43.45
CA LYS A 384 23.02 10.35 -43.20
C LYS A 384 21.67 9.64 -43.09
N ASN A 385 20.62 10.21 -43.67
CA ASN A 385 19.38 9.47 -43.85
C ASN A 385 19.64 8.32 -44.81
N PHE A 386 19.62 7.10 -44.28
CA PHE A 386 19.66 5.91 -45.10
C PHE A 386 18.29 5.67 -45.71
N THR A 387 18.23 5.51 -47.03
CA THR A 387 17.15 4.73 -47.63
C THR A 387 17.26 3.28 -47.15
N GLN A 388 16.15 2.53 -47.13
CA GLN A 388 16.15 1.11 -46.74
C GLN A 388 17.21 0.31 -47.52
N ALA A 389 17.40 0.62 -48.81
CA ALA A 389 18.40 0.00 -49.65
C ALA A 389 19.85 0.34 -49.23
N GLU A 390 20.12 1.58 -48.81
CA GLU A 390 21.44 2.00 -48.31
C GLU A 390 21.77 1.37 -46.95
N LEU A 391 20.75 1.17 -46.10
CA LEU A 391 20.90 0.51 -44.80
C LEU A 391 21.24 -0.98 -44.96
N ASP A 392 20.60 -1.66 -45.92
CA ASP A 392 20.89 -3.05 -46.26
C ASP A 392 22.31 -3.22 -46.83
N ILE A 393 22.75 -2.29 -47.69
CA ILE A 393 24.11 -2.29 -48.26
C ILE A 393 25.16 -2.03 -47.17
N TRP A 394 24.95 -1.02 -46.32
CA TRP A 394 25.86 -0.70 -45.22
C TRP A 394 25.94 -1.86 -44.20
N SER A 395 24.83 -2.53 -43.90
CA SER A 395 24.78 -3.70 -43.01
C SER A 395 25.57 -4.89 -43.58
N GLN A 396 25.45 -5.17 -44.88
CA GLN A 396 26.24 -6.21 -45.54
C GLN A 396 27.74 -5.90 -45.54
N GLN A 397 28.13 -4.64 -45.70
CA GLN A 397 29.53 -4.21 -45.67
C GLN A 397 30.16 -4.38 -44.27
N GLN A 398 29.43 -4.07 -43.19
CA GLN A 398 29.91 -4.27 -41.81
C GLN A 398 30.06 -5.76 -41.44
N THR A 399 29.16 -6.61 -41.95
CA THR A 399 29.24 -8.07 -41.76
C THR A 399 30.46 -8.68 -42.45
N THR A 400 30.88 -8.08 -43.58
CA THR A 400 32.05 -8.53 -44.37
C THR A 400 33.38 -8.04 -43.78
N ALA A 401 33.37 -6.98 -42.97
CA ALA A 401 34.55 -6.39 -42.33
C ALA A 401 34.98 -7.09 -41.02
N GLY A 402 34.32 -8.18 -40.61
CA GLY A 402 34.72 -8.97 -39.43
C GLY A 402 34.33 -8.38 -38.07
N ASN A 403 33.48 -7.34 -38.03
CA ASN A 403 32.88 -6.85 -36.77
C ASN A 403 31.66 -7.69 -36.40
N LEU A 404 31.91 -8.90 -35.90
CA LEU A 404 30.89 -9.93 -35.64
C LEU A 404 30.11 -9.79 -34.32
N ILE A 405 30.22 -8.66 -33.60
CA ILE A 405 29.60 -8.50 -32.29
C ILE A 405 28.79 -7.20 -32.26
N SER A 406 27.52 -7.27 -32.71
CA SER A 406 26.37 -6.52 -32.14
C SER A 406 25.13 -6.49 -33.06
N TYR A 407 25.19 -6.97 -34.30
CA TYR A 407 24.11 -6.72 -35.27
C TYR A 407 22.89 -7.64 -35.18
N SER A 408 23.00 -8.86 -34.62
CA SER A 408 21.82 -9.73 -34.43
C SER A 408 20.88 -9.21 -33.33
N ILE A 409 21.42 -8.50 -32.34
CA ILE A 409 20.67 -7.90 -31.24
C ILE A 409 19.96 -6.63 -31.73
N LEU A 410 20.69 -5.75 -32.42
CA LEU A 410 20.12 -4.51 -32.99
C LEU A 410 19.04 -4.75 -34.06
N LYS A 411 19.17 -5.80 -34.89
CA LYS A 411 18.16 -6.06 -35.94
C LYS A 411 16.83 -6.57 -35.35
N THR A 412 16.88 -7.26 -34.21
CA THR A 412 15.68 -7.75 -33.53
C THR A 412 15.01 -6.62 -32.73
N GLU A 413 15.80 -5.82 -32.02
CA GLU A 413 15.29 -4.70 -31.22
C GLU A 413 14.81 -3.49 -32.06
N CYS A 414 15.50 -3.17 -33.17
CA CYS A 414 15.04 -2.11 -34.09
C CYS A 414 13.83 -2.53 -34.92
N GLN A 415 13.69 -3.81 -35.29
CA GLN A 415 12.49 -4.26 -36.00
C GLN A 415 11.26 -4.20 -35.09
N ILE A 416 11.41 -4.56 -33.80
CA ILE A 416 10.35 -4.38 -32.79
C ILE A 416 9.97 -2.89 -32.64
N LEU A 417 10.94 -1.98 -32.62
CA LEU A 417 10.67 -0.54 -32.55
C LEU A 417 10.00 0.01 -33.81
N VAL A 418 10.39 -0.46 -35.01
CA VAL A 418 9.82 -0.02 -36.29
C VAL A 418 8.41 -0.58 -36.51
N ASP A 419 8.17 -1.84 -36.16
CA ASP A 419 6.85 -2.47 -36.23
C ASP A 419 5.90 -1.80 -35.20
N TRP A 420 6.41 -1.43 -34.02
CA TRP A 420 5.62 -0.71 -33.00
C TRP A 420 5.30 0.74 -33.38
N MET A 421 6.21 1.44 -34.06
CA MET A 421 5.95 2.80 -34.56
C MET A 421 4.99 2.82 -35.75
N SER A 422 4.96 1.77 -36.58
CA SER A 422 4.07 1.71 -37.74
C SER A 422 2.61 1.40 -37.36
N ASP A 423 2.37 0.64 -36.30
CA ASP A 423 1.03 0.43 -35.75
C ASP A 423 0.47 1.68 -35.03
N SER A 424 1.34 2.56 -34.53
CA SER A 424 0.95 3.78 -33.81
C SER A 424 0.53 4.95 -34.72
N PHE A 425 0.73 4.85 -36.04
CA PHE A 425 0.39 5.91 -37.01
C PHE A 425 -0.79 5.55 -37.93
N CYS A 426 -1.39 4.38 -37.75
CA CYS A 426 -2.58 3.94 -38.48
C CYS A 426 -3.73 3.54 -37.54
N SER A 427 -4.14 4.45 -36.66
CA SER A 427 -5.50 4.50 -36.09
C SER A 427 -5.79 5.85 -35.45
#